data_AF-A0A7K6QQM0-F1
#
_entry.id   AF-A0A7K6QQM0-F1
#
_cell.length_a   1.000
_cell.length_b   1.000
_cell.length_c   1.000
_cell.angle_alpha   90.00
_cell.angle_beta   90.00
_cell.angle_gamma   90.00
#
_symmetry.space_group_name_H-M   'P 1'
#
loop_
_entity.id
_entity.type
_entity.pdbx_description
1 polymer ?
#
loop_
_entity_poly.entity_id
_entity_poly.type
_entity_poly.pdbx_seq_one_letter_code
_entity_poly.pdbx_strand_id
1 'polypeptide(L)'
;QHLLTMRLERELRGAEDCLGRLKALQAQGRVWGQDVVLEVKDQELVLSDVESKEELEAFPLGSVQGCSSGLDNTVLAVSVQEPGPPGSSVLLFQCERLGAETLRSSLEKVLKQRKEEQRNHYGHRYGRDPSLGTAGLAPRS
;
A
#
# COMPACT_ATOMS: atom_id res chain seq x y z
N GLN A 1 -6.33 -14.40 5.82
CA GLN A 1 -5.76 -14.29 7.18
C GLN A 1 -4.52 -13.43 7.17
N HIS A 2 -4.37 -12.54 8.14
CA HIS A 2 -3.09 -11.90 8.47
C HIS A 2 -2.24 -12.89 9.27
N LEU A 3 -0.98 -13.06 8.88
CA LEU A 3 -0.06 -14.02 9.50
C LEU A 3 0.97 -13.30 10.38
N LEU A 4 1.64 -12.30 9.82
CA LEU A 4 2.77 -11.61 10.45
C LEU A 4 2.89 -10.20 9.88
N THR A 5 3.33 -9.26 10.74
CA THR A 5 3.90 -7.98 10.33
C THR A 5 5.38 -8.00 10.69
N MET A 6 6.25 -7.83 9.70
CA MET A 6 7.70 -7.93 9.86
C MET A 6 8.37 -6.61 9.50
N ARG A 7 9.01 -5.99 10.49
CA ARG A 7 9.82 -4.79 10.25
C ARG A 7 11.11 -5.16 9.51
N LEU A 8 11.41 -4.42 8.45
CA LEU A 8 12.63 -4.57 7.66
C LEU A 8 13.80 -3.96 8.43
N GLU A 9 14.37 -4.76 9.32
CA GLU A 9 15.58 -4.45 10.07
C GLU A 9 16.61 -5.55 9.89
N ARG A 10 17.90 -5.16 9.98
CA ARG A 10 19.05 -6.07 10.06
C ARG A 10 19.11 -7.05 8.87
N GLU A 11 18.66 -8.28 9.06
CA GLU A 11 18.73 -9.37 8.07
C GLU A 11 17.58 -9.35 7.05
N LEU A 12 16.49 -8.60 7.31
CA LEU A 12 15.34 -8.51 6.42
C LEU A 12 15.45 -7.25 5.55
N ARG A 13 15.65 -7.43 4.24
CA ARG A 13 15.80 -6.33 3.27
C ARG A 13 14.58 -6.14 2.38
N GLY A 14 13.65 -7.08 2.38
CA GLY A 14 12.40 -6.96 1.61
C GLY A 14 11.45 -8.14 1.77
N ALA A 15 10.42 -8.17 0.93
CA ALA A 15 9.34 -9.15 0.99
C ALA A 15 9.83 -10.60 0.81
N GLU A 16 10.83 -10.85 -0.04
CA GLU A 16 11.39 -12.20 -0.25
C GLU A 16 12.03 -12.76 1.02
N ASP A 17 12.76 -11.93 1.78
CA ASP A 17 13.36 -12.35 3.05
C ASP A 17 12.27 -12.67 4.09
N CYS A 18 11.21 -11.87 4.11
CA CYS A 18 10.04 -12.08 4.97
C CYS A 18 9.30 -13.38 4.62
N LEU A 19 9.12 -13.69 3.32
CA LEU A 19 8.52 -14.94 2.85
C LEU A 19 9.37 -16.16 3.24
N GLY A 20 10.69 -16.06 3.08
CA GLY A 20 11.62 -17.10 3.53
C GLY A 20 11.53 -17.34 5.04
N ARG A 21 11.46 -16.26 5.82
CA ARG A 21 11.30 -16.34 7.28
C ARG A 21 9.94 -16.90 7.69
N LEU A 22 8.86 -16.53 7.00
CA LEU A 22 7.53 -17.09 7.20
C LEU A 22 7.54 -18.61 6.98
N LYS A 23 8.13 -19.08 5.87
CA LYS A 23 8.23 -20.52 5.57
C LYS A 23 8.94 -21.29 6.69
N ALA A 24 10.03 -20.73 7.23
CA ALA A 24 10.75 -21.34 8.35
C ALA A 24 9.91 -21.40 9.64
N LEU A 25 9.13 -20.35 9.92
CA LEU A 25 8.24 -20.32 11.10
C LEU A 25 7.04 -21.26 10.94
N GLN A 26 6.47 -21.38 9.73
CA GLN A 26 5.41 -22.33 9.43
C GLN A 26 5.87 -23.77 9.64
N ALA A 27 7.08 -24.11 9.18
CA ALA A 27 7.67 -25.44 9.39
C ALA A 27 7.88 -25.78 10.89
N GLN A 28 8.02 -24.76 11.74
CA GLN A 28 8.14 -24.90 13.19
C GLN A 28 6.78 -24.90 13.91
N GLY A 29 5.67 -24.69 13.20
CA GLY A 29 4.34 -24.52 13.80
C GLY A 29 4.21 -23.24 14.65
N ARG A 30 4.98 -22.20 14.33
CA ARG A 30 5.07 -20.95 15.11
C ARG A 30 4.35 -19.76 14.46
N VAL A 31 3.42 -20.05 13.55
CA VAL A 31 2.63 -19.04 12.85
C VAL A 31 1.18 -19.24 13.20
N TRP A 32 0.52 -18.15 13.56
CA TRP A 32 -0.91 -18.10 13.87
C TRP A 32 -1.53 -17.10 12.90
N GLY A 33 -2.65 -17.47 12.29
CA GLY A 33 -3.39 -16.59 11.40
C GLY A 33 -4.54 -15.92 12.15
N GLN A 34 -4.77 -14.64 11.86
CA GLN A 34 -5.99 -13.94 12.24
C GLN A 34 -6.84 -13.72 10.99
N ASP A 35 -8.13 -14.08 11.03
CA ASP A 35 -9.05 -13.77 9.94
C ASP A 35 -9.32 -12.27 9.91
N VAL A 36 -9.06 -11.65 8.75
CA VAL A 36 -9.22 -10.21 8.53
C VAL A 36 -9.77 -9.97 7.14
N VAL A 37 -10.50 -8.86 6.99
CA VAL A 37 -10.84 -8.27 5.70
C VAL A 37 -9.77 -7.24 5.35
N LEU A 38 -9.18 -7.38 4.17
CA LEU A 38 -8.28 -6.39 3.59
C LEU A 38 -9.07 -5.60 2.54
N GLU A 39 -9.26 -4.31 2.76
CA GLU A 39 -10.01 -3.44 1.85
C GLU A 39 -9.34 -2.09 1.67
N VAL A 40 -9.75 -1.37 0.63
CA VAL A 40 -9.33 0.01 0.40
C VAL A 40 -10.52 0.91 0.69
N LYS A 41 -10.36 1.81 1.66
CA LYS A 41 -11.39 2.74 2.12
C LYS A 41 -10.76 4.11 2.36
N ASP A 42 -11.40 5.17 1.88
CA ASP A 42 -10.98 6.56 2.13
C ASP A 42 -9.48 6.88 1.90
N GLN A 43 -8.89 6.32 0.84
CA GLN A 43 -7.45 6.43 0.50
C GLN A 43 -6.50 5.71 1.47
N GLU A 44 -7.01 4.74 2.22
CA GLU A 44 -6.28 3.89 3.15
C GLU A 44 -6.49 2.41 2.82
N LEU A 45 -5.46 1.61 3.08
CA LEU A 45 -5.54 0.16 3.13
C LEU A 45 -5.93 -0.22 4.56
N VAL A 46 -7.11 -0.79 4.72
CA VAL A 46 -7.72 -1.05 6.03
C VAL A 46 -7.79 -2.54 6.29
N LEU A 47 -7.40 -2.92 7.51
CA LEU A 47 -7.61 -4.24 8.10
C LEU A 47 -8.82 -4.15 9.02
N SER A 48 -9.86 -4.91 8.71
CA SER A 48 -11.08 -4.95 9.50
C SER A 48 -11.33 -6.36 10.03
N ASP A 49 -11.92 -6.45 11.21
CA ASP A 49 -12.42 -7.71 11.75
C ASP A 49 -13.52 -8.29 10.83
N VAL A 50 -13.52 -9.61 10.68
CA VAL A 50 -14.42 -10.29 9.73
C VAL A 50 -15.88 -10.26 10.17
N GLU A 51 -16.15 -10.29 11.48
CA GLU A 51 -17.51 -10.38 12.03
C GLU A 51 -18.09 -8.99 12.33
N SER A 52 -17.41 -8.23 13.18
CA SER A 52 -17.85 -6.93 13.69
C SER A 52 -17.69 -5.80 12.69
N LYS A 53 -16.80 -5.96 11.70
CA LYS A 53 -16.34 -4.88 10.79
C LYS A 53 -15.63 -3.74 11.52
N GLU A 54 -15.16 -3.98 12.73
CA GLU A 54 -14.31 -3.03 13.45
C GLU A 54 -12.98 -2.87 12.71
N GLU A 55 -12.52 -1.63 12.58
CA GLU A 55 -11.22 -1.30 12.01
C GLU A 55 -10.11 -1.64 13.02
N LEU A 56 -9.24 -2.57 12.64
CA LEU A 56 -8.12 -3.02 13.45
C LEU A 56 -6.87 -2.19 13.18
N GLU A 57 -6.60 -1.92 11.91
CA GLU A 57 -5.40 -1.19 11.48
C GLU A 57 -5.66 -0.49 10.14
N ALA A 58 -5.14 0.72 9.98
CA ALA A 58 -5.25 1.49 8.75
C ALA A 58 -3.90 2.04 8.31
N PHE A 59 -3.61 1.88 7.02
CA PHE A 59 -2.38 2.34 6.39
C PHE A 59 -2.73 3.30 5.26
N PRO A 60 -2.25 4.55 5.28
CA PRO A 60 -2.44 5.43 4.14
C PRO A 60 -1.94 4.77 2.86
N LEU A 61 -2.68 4.81 1.75
CA LEU A 61 -2.20 4.23 0.48
C LEU A 61 -0.89 4.89 0.00
N GLY A 62 -0.50 6.02 0.58
CA GLY A 62 0.79 6.67 0.35
C GLY A 62 1.96 6.07 1.10
N SER A 63 1.71 5.33 2.17
CA SER A 63 2.75 4.54 2.84
C SER A 63 2.98 3.21 2.14
N VAL A 64 2.01 2.67 1.39
CA VAL A 64 2.17 1.40 0.66
C VAL A 64 3.21 1.55 -0.45
N GLN A 65 4.36 0.90 -0.28
CA GLN A 65 5.49 0.93 -1.21
C GLN A 65 5.31 -0.04 -2.38
N GLY A 66 4.64 -1.17 -2.14
CA GLY A 66 4.36 -2.19 -3.14
C GLY A 66 3.80 -3.47 -2.53
N CYS A 67 3.52 -4.45 -3.39
CA CYS A 67 3.08 -5.78 -2.97
C CYS A 67 3.63 -6.87 -3.89
N SER A 68 3.74 -8.09 -3.38
CA SER A 68 4.13 -9.28 -4.13
C SER A 68 3.33 -10.49 -3.70
N SER A 69 3.27 -11.51 -4.55
CA SER A 69 2.72 -12.82 -4.21
C SER A 69 3.86 -13.82 -3.99
N GLY A 70 3.69 -14.75 -3.07
CA GLY A 70 4.69 -15.75 -2.72
C GLY A 70 4.09 -17.05 -2.24
N LEU A 71 4.95 -18.03 -1.97
CA LEU A 71 4.59 -19.37 -1.49
C LEU A 71 3.48 -20.02 -2.34
N ASP A 72 3.80 -20.27 -3.61
CA ASP A 72 2.88 -20.89 -4.58
C ASP A 72 1.56 -20.14 -4.76
N ASN A 73 1.64 -18.80 -4.82
CA ASN A 73 0.50 -17.90 -4.99
C ASN A 73 -0.51 -17.94 -3.82
N THR A 74 -0.06 -18.34 -2.63
CA THR A 74 -0.93 -18.44 -1.45
C THR A 74 -0.73 -17.31 -0.47
N VAL A 75 0.40 -16.59 -0.51
CA VAL A 75 0.70 -15.49 0.40
C VAL A 75 0.86 -14.17 -0.33
N LEU A 76 0.12 -13.15 0.11
CA LEU A 76 0.31 -11.76 -0.30
C LEU A 76 1.24 -11.07 0.69
N ALA A 77 2.30 -10.43 0.18
CA ALA A 77 3.17 -9.57 0.95
C ALA A 77 2.90 -8.10 0.57
N VAL A 78 2.67 -7.24 1.56
CA VAL A 78 2.45 -5.80 1.36
C VAL A 78 3.51 -5.02 2.12
N SER A 79 4.31 -4.23 1.41
CA SER A 79 5.33 -3.38 2.00
C SER A 79 4.73 -2.01 2.30
N VAL A 80 4.85 -1.56 3.56
CA VAL A 80 4.38 -0.26 4.04
C VAL A 80 5.52 0.52 4.68
N GLN A 81 5.59 1.81 4.37
CA GLN A 81 6.48 2.77 5.02
C GLN A 81 5.92 3.09 6.41
N GLU A 82 6.72 2.93 7.45
CA GLU A 82 6.30 3.36 8.79
C GLU A 82 6.39 4.87 8.94
N PRO A 83 5.55 5.49 9.80
CA PRO A 83 5.58 6.93 10.07
C PRO A 83 6.84 7.42 10.81
N GLY A 84 7.81 6.54 11.12
CA GLY A 84 9.06 6.86 11.80
C GLY A 84 10.30 6.34 11.05
N PRO A 85 11.41 7.11 11.02
CA PRO A 85 12.63 6.68 10.35
C PRO A 85 13.38 5.56 11.11
N PRO A 86 14.01 4.60 10.39
CA PRO A 86 13.81 4.19 9.01
C PRO A 86 13.18 2.78 8.98
N GLY A 87 11.91 2.65 9.38
CA GLY A 87 11.20 1.37 9.31
C GLY A 87 10.36 1.28 8.05
N SER A 88 10.52 0.21 7.27
CA SER A 88 9.42 -0.29 6.44
C SER A 88 9.01 -1.62 7.03
N SER A 89 7.73 -1.95 6.96
CA SER A 89 7.20 -3.22 7.44
C SER A 89 6.57 -3.99 6.27
N VAL A 90 6.67 -5.31 6.30
CA VAL A 90 6.00 -6.21 5.37
C VAL A 90 4.92 -6.96 6.12
N LEU A 91 3.67 -6.76 5.69
CA LEU A 91 2.53 -7.51 6.16
C LEU A 91 2.34 -8.74 5.27
N LEU A 92 2.19 -9.91 5.89
CA LEU A 92 2.03 -11.18 5.20
C LEU A 92 0.62 -11.72 5.44
N PHE A 93 -0.08 -12.04 4.35
CA PHE A 93 -1.46 -12.53 4.39
C PHE A 93 -1.61 -13.86 3.66
N GLN A 94 -2.16 -14.87 4.35
CA GLN A 94 -2.63 -16.10 3.71
C GLN A 94 -3.92 -15.84 2.95
N CYS A 95 -3.94 -16.23 1.67
CA CYS A 95 -5.03 -16.04 0.74
C CYS A 95 -5.65 -17.41 0.38
N GLU A 96 -6.82 -17.73 0.94
CA GLU A 96 -7.45 -19.06 0.73
C GLU A 96 -8.41 -19.11 -0.47
N ARG A 97 -8.98 -17.97 -0.89
CA ARG A 97 -10.07 -17.94 -1.89
C ARG A 97 -9.69 -17.40 -3.26
N LEU A 98 -9.04 -16.24 -3.32
CA LEU A 98 -8.82 -15.50 -4.59
C LEU A 98 -7.41 -15.68 -5.16
N GLY A 99 -6.52 -16.38 -4.47
CA GLY A 99 -5.08 -16.43 -4.78
C GLY A 99 -4.40 -15.08 -4.52
N ALA A 100 -3.14 -15.11 -4.09
CA ALA A 100 -2.41 -13.89 -3.72
C ALA A 100 -2.16 -12.96 -4.92
N GLU A 101 -1.97 -13.50 -6.12
CA GLU A 101 -1.66 -12.77 -7.36
C GLU A 101 -2.83 -11.92 -7.82
N THR A 102 -4.07 -12.39 -7.65
CA THR A 102 -5.28 -11.63 -7.96
C THR A 102 -5.38 -10.40 -7.05
N LEU A 103 -5.17 -10.60 -5.75
CA LEU A 103 -5.20 -9.52 -4.76
C LEU A 103 -4.06 -8.53 -4.99
N ARG A 104 -2.85 -9.03 -5.24
CA ARG A 104 -1.68 -8.23 -5.63
C ARG A 104 -2.00 -7.36 -6.84
N SER A 105 -2.48 -7.95 -7.93
CA SER A 105 -2.83 -7.23 -9.17
C SER A 105 -3.91 -6.17 -8.94
N SER A 106 -4.90 -6.47 -8.09
CA SER A 106 -5.95 -5.52 -7.72
C SER A 106 -5.36 -4.32 -6.96
N LEU A 107 -4.54 -4.59 -5.94
CA LEU A 107 -3.89 -3.55 -5.14
C LEU A 107 -2.92 -2.71 -5.97
N GLU A 108 -2.11 -3.32 -6.85
CA GLU A 108 -1.20 -2.60 -7.76
C GLU A 108 -1.97 -1.62 -8.66
N LYS A 109 -3.15 -2.02 -9.19
CA LYS A 109 -4.00 -1.13 -10.00
C LYS A 109 -4.49 0.07 -9.20
N VAL A 110 -4.96 -0.14 -7.97
CA VAL A 110 -5.41 0.94 -7.07
C VAL A 110 -4.26 1.90 -6.79
N LEU A 111 -3.06 1.39 -6.45
CA LEU A 111 -1.88 2.21 -6.19
C LEU A 111 -1.45 3.01 -7.42
N LYS A 112 -1.54 2.42 -8.62
CA LYS A 112 -1.24 3.09 -9.89
C LYS A 112 -2.24 4.21 -10.18
N GLN A 113 -3.53 3.94 -10.08
CA GLN A 113 -4.59 4.92 -10.30
C GLN A 113 -4.41 6.14 -9.38
N ARG A 114 -4.16 5.90 -8.09
CA ARG A 114 -3.85 6.96 -7.12
C ARG A 114 -2.67 7.83 -7.54
N LYS A 115 -1.56 7.22 -8.00
CA LYS A 115 -0.36 7.96 -8.45
C LYS A 115 -0.69 8.84 -9.67
N GLU A 116 -1.52 8.35 -10.58
CA GLU A 116 -1.98 9.11 -11.76
C GLU A 116 -2.90 10.27 -11.38
N GLU A 117 -3.87 10.04 -10.49
CA GLU A 117 -4.77 11.07 -9.96
C GLU A 117 -4.02 12.20 -9.26
N GLN A 118 -3.04 11.87 -8.42
CA GLN A 118 -2.16 12.88 -7.82
C GLN A 118 -1.41 13.68 -8.88
N ARG A 119 -0.81 13.01 -9.88
CA ARG A 119 -0.06 13.69 -10.93
C ARG A 119 -0.96 14.64 -11.74
N ASN A 120 -2.19 14.24 -12.03
CA ASN A 120 -3.16 15.06 -12.74
C ASN A 120 -3.62 16.26 -11.90
N HIS A 121 -3.82 16.08 -10.58
CA HIS A 121 -4.18 17.17 -9.67
C HIS A 121 -3.06 18.23 -9.57
N TYR A 122 -1.79 17.79 -9.50
CA TYR A 122 -0.65 18.71 -9.51
C TYR A 122 -0.44 19.37 -10.88
N GLY A 123 -0.67 18.66 -11.99
CA GLY A 123 -0.55 19.20 -13.35
C GLY A 123 -1.59 20.27 -13.68
N HIS A 124 -2.80 20.18 -13.11
CA HIS A 124 -3.86 21.16 -13.36
C HIS A 124 -3.65 22.49 -12.60
N ARG A 125 -2.83 22.51 -11.55
CA ARG A 125 -2.51 23.74 -10.79
C ARG A 125 -1.54 24.69 -11.51
N TYR A 126 -0.86 24.24 -12.56
CA TYR A 126 0.10 25.06 -13.32
C TYR A 126 -0.36 25.36 -14.77
N GLY A 127 -1.61 25.04 -15.12
CA GLY A 127 -2.07 25.03 -16.52
C GLY A 127 -3.18 26.01 -16.89
N ARG A 128 -3.59 26.95 -16.03
CA ARG A 128 -4.69 27.87 -16.39
C ARG A 128 -4.50 29.27 -15.80
N ASP A 129 -3.73 30.09 -16.51
CA ASP A 129 -3.87 31.55 -16.45
C ASP A 129 -4.03 32.10 -17.87
N PRO A 130 -5.27 32.28 -18.37
CA PRO A 130 -5.55 33.07 -19.55
C PRO A 130 -5.99 34.48 -19.11
N SER A 131 -5.11 35.26 -18.50
CA SER A 131 -5.38 36.68 -18.25
C SER A 131 -4.13 37.56 -18.18
N LEU A 132 -3.44 37.72 -19.31
CA LEU A 132 -2.65 38.94 -19.56
C LEU A 132 -3.19 39.64 -20.82
N GLY A 133 -4.37 40.23 -20.68
CA GLY A 133 -4.92 41.18 -21.62
C GLY A 133 -5.28 42.46 -20.88
N THR A 134 -4.38 43.45 -20.92
CA THR A 134 -4.64 44.90 -21.02
C THR A 134 -3.40 45.66 -20.52
N ALA A 135 -2.54 46.10 -21.43
CA ALA A 135 -1.62 47.21 -21.18
C ALA A 135 -2.13 48.43 -21.95
N GLY A 136 -3.01 49.20 -21.33
CA GLY A 136 -3.31 50.56 -21.74
C GLY A 136 -2.52 51.51 -20.85
N LEU A 137 -1.57 52.24 -21.42
CA LEU A 137 -0.98 53.44 -20.81
C LEU A 137 -0.71 54.49 -21.90
N ALA A 138 -1.30 55.66 -21.67
CA ALA A 138 -1.43 56.82 -22.54
C ALA A 138 -0.09 57.57 -22.78
N PRO A 139 0.00 58.44 -23.82
CA PRO A 139 1.21 59.20 -24.11
C PRO A 139 1.37 60.40 -23.17
N ARG A 140 2.61 60.71 -22.79
CA ARG A 140 2.97 61.95 -22.09
C ARG A 140 3.60 62.94 -23.08
N SER A 141 2.93 64.09 -23.18
CA SER A 141 3.41 65.47 -23.36
C SER A 141 4.49 65.76 -24.40
#